data_AF-A0A972MJY8-F1
#
_entry.id   AF-A0A972MJY8-F1
#
_cell.length_a   1.000
_cell.length_b   1.000
_cell.length_c   1.000
_cell.angle_alpha   90.00
_cell.angle_beta   90.00
_cell.angle_gamma   90.00
#
_symmetry.space_group_name_H-M   'P 1'
#
loop_
_entity.id
_entity.type
_entity.pdbx_description
1 polymer ?
#
loop_
_entity_poly.entity_id
_entity_poly.type
_entity_poly.pdbx_seq_one_letter_code
_entity_poly.pdbx_strand_id
1 'polypeptide(L)'
;MTDGETKAYPFALVGFFVTDKDISEAFRQDVTPEELEQLQELLKKTIFTDDVEIAIAPFVVPPDQVNDALNQLADVIFSQEDKQ
;
A
#
# COMPACT_ATOMS: atom_id res chain seq x y z
N MET A 1 5.93 0.47 -31.91
CA MET A 1 5.80 0.71 -30.47
C MET A 1 4.81 -0.32 -30.00
N THR A 2 5.26 -1.34 -29.27
CA THR A 2 4.37 -2.35 -28.71
C THR A 2 3.43 -1.65 -27.74
N ASP A 3 2.12 -1.70 -28.02
CA ASP A 3 1.04 -1.39 -27.07
C ASP A 3 1.23 -2.30 -25.85
N GLY A 4 2.01 -1.82 -24.88
CA GLY A 4 2.16 -2.49 -23.60
C GLY A 4 1.05 -2.03 -22.70
N GLU A 5 0.09 -2.91 -22.38
CA GLU A 5 -0.90 -2.63 -21.34
C GLU A 5 -0.19 -2.24 -20.04
N THR A 6 -0.60 -1.09 -19.48
CA THR A 6 -0.19 -0.68 -18.13
C THR A 6 -0.78 -1.66 -17.12
N LYS A 7 0.07 -2.37 -16.39
CA LYS A 7 -0.35 -3.34 -15.36
C LYS A 7 -0.21 -2.72 -13.98
N ALA A 8 -1.25 -2.84 -13.17
CA ALA A 8 -1.23 -2.45 -11.77
C ALA A 8 -1.08 -3.71 -10.90
N TYR A 9 -0.12 -3.70 -9.99
CA TYR A 9 0.10 -4.78 -9.03
C TYR A 9 -0.04 -4.25 -7.61
N PRO A 10 -0.84 -4.92 -6.74
CA PRO A 10 -0.88 -4.56 -5.34
C PRO A 10 0.46 -4.93 -4.69
N PHE A 11 0.97 -4.06 -3.81
CA PHE A 11 2.13 -4.37 -2.98
C PHE A 11 1.86 -3.99 -1.53
N ALA A 12 2.48 -4.73 -0.60
CA ALA A 12 2.35 -4.50 0.83
C ALA A 12 3.74 -4.44 1.49
N LEU A 13 3.91 -3.52 2.43
CA LEU A 13 5.09 -3.44 3.28
C LEU A 13 4.70 -3.88 4.69
N VAL A 14 5.31 -4.96 5.16
CA VAL A 14 5.04 -5.51 6.49
C VAL A 14 6.18 -5.11 7.43
N GLY A 15 5.85 -4.37 8.48
CA GLY A 15 6.77 -3.95 9.52
C GLY A 15 6.28 -4.37 10.90
N PHE A 16 7.19 -4.47 11.86
CA PHE A 16 6.87 -4.67 13.26
C PHE A 16 7.51 -3.56 14.08
N PHE A 17 6.78 -3.05 15.07
CA PHE A 17 7.28 -2.07 16.03
C PHE A 17 6.94 -2.53 17.45
N VAL A 18 7.72 -2.07 18.42
CA VAL A 18 7.51 -2.37 19.84
C VAL A 18 7.16 -1.08 20.56
N THR A 19 6.10 -1.10 21.35
CA THR A 19 5.71 0.03 22.19
C THR A 19 5.05 -0.46 23.48
N ASP A 20 5.15 0.36 24.52
CA ASP A 20 4.41 0.25 25.78
C ASP A 20 3.08 1.03 25.77
N LYS A 21 2.79 1.76 24.67
CA LYS A 21 1.57 2.56 24.48
C LYS A 21 0.43 1.76 23.85
N ASP A 22 -0.79 2.26 23.99
CA ASP A 22 -1.95 1.74 23.27
C ASP A 22 -1.81 1.98 21.75
N ILE A 23 -2.37 1.07 20.95
CA ILE A 23 -2.28 1.09 19.48
C ILE A 23 -2.81 2.41 18.90
N SER A 24 -3.88 2.97 19.46
CA SER A 24 -4.46 4.24 19.01
C SER A 24 -3.56 5.45 19.21
N GLU A 25 -2.56 5.32 20.09
CA GLU A 25 -1.57 6.35 20.42
C GLU A 25 -0.20 6.08 19.77
N ALA A 26 -0.01 4.88 19.24
CA ALA A 26 1.22 4.46 18.58
C ALA A 26 1.38 5.09 17.18
N PHE A 27 0.27 5.45 16.54
CA PHE A 27 0.26 6.06 15.21
C PHE A 27 -0.06 7.55 15.28
N ARG A 28 0.69 8.35 14.51
CA ARG A 28 0.35 9.76 14.25
C ARG A 28 -0.98 9.83 13.51
N GLN A 29 -1.90 10.66 14.01
CA GLN A 29 -3.20 10.88 13.37
C GLN A 29 -3.20 12.10 12.44
N ASP A 30 -2.13 12.88 12.47
CA ASP A 30 -1.96 14.17 11.80
C ASP A 30 -1.08 14.08 10.54
N VAL A 31 -0.93 12.89 9.95
CA VAL A 31 -0.07 12.72 8.78
C VAL A 31 -0.64 13.50 7.60
N THR A 32 0.14 14.46 7.11
CA THR A 32 -0.26 15.34 6.00
C THR A 32 -0.07 14.65 4.64
N PRO A 33 -0.77 15.10 3.58
CA PRO A 33 -0.55 14.62 2.22
C PRO A 33 0.91 14.80 1.75
N GLU A 34 1.56 15.90 2.12
CA GLU A 34 2.96 16.18 1.75
C GLU A 34 3.92 15.17 2.39
N GLU A 35 3.73 14.83 3.68
CA GLU A 35 4.52 13.80 4.35
C GLU A 35 4.33 12.42 3.72
N LEU A 36 3.11 12.10 3.27
CA LEU A 36 2.84 10.85 2.53
C LEU A 36 3.55 10.83 1.18
N GLU A 37 3.52 11.94 0.43
CA GLU A 37 4.24 12.06 -0.84
C GLU A 37 5.75 11.87 -0.67
N GLN A 38 6.34 12.44 0.39
CA GLN A 38 7.75 12.23 0.72
C GLN A 38 8.06 10.75 1.00
N LEU A 39 7.15 10.05 1.69
CA LEU A 39 7.29 8.63 1.95
C LEU A 39 7.20 7.80 0.66
N GLN A 40 6.28 8.14 -0.24
CA GLN A 40 6.16 7.50 -1.56
C GLN A 40 7.43 7.70 -2.39
N GLU A 41 7.95 8.91 -2.47
CA GLU A 41 9.19 9.22 -3.17
C GLU A 41 10.37 8.42 -2.61
N LEU A 42 10.45 8.29 -1.27
CA LEU A 42 11.47 7.48 -0.62
C LEU A 42 11.34 6.00 -1.00
N LEU A 43 10.13 5.44 -0.92
CA LEU A 43 9.86 4.05 -1.27
C LEU A 43 10.16 3.75 -2.74
N LYS A 44 9.74 4.63 -3.64
CA LYS A 44 10.00 4.56 -5.09
C LYS A 44 11.49 4.46 -5.37
N LYS A 45 12.30 5.35 -4.78
CA LYS A 45 13.76 5.38 -4.97
C LYS A 45 14.50 4.20 -4.31
N THR A 46 13.90 3.57 -3.31
CA THR A 46 14.58 2.55 -2.50
C THR A 46 14.29 1.14 -2.99
N ILE A 47 13.04 0.85 -3.36
CA ILE A 47 12.57 -0.53 -3.59
C ILE A 47 12.25 -0.79 -5.06
N PHE A 48 11.82 0.23 -5.81
CA PHE A 48 11.36 0.08 -7.17
C PHE A 48 12.43 0.50 -8.18
N THR A 49 12.39 -0.10 -9.36
CA THR A 49 13.23 0.33 -10.49
C THR A 49 12.72 1.64 -11.05
N ASP A 50 13.57 2.30 -11.84
CA ASP A 50 13.17 3.44 -12.65
C ASP A 50 11.89 3.11 -13.45
N ASP A 51 11.04 4.11 -13.65
CA ASP A 51 9.75 4.03 -14.38
C ASP A 51 8.58 3.30 -13.66
N VAL A 52 8.68 3.03 -12.36
CA VAL A 52 7.53 2.54 -11.55
C VAL A 52 6.87 3.66 -10.77
N GLU A 53 5.59 3.91 -11.03
CA GLU A 53 4.76 4.80 -10.21
C GLU A 53 4.11 4.04 -9.06
N ILE A 54 4.12 4.64 -7.87
CA ILE A 54 3.49 4.06 -6.67
C ILE A 54 2.56 5.06 -6.01
N ALA A 55 1.50 4.54 -5.41
CA ALA A 55 0.60 5.28 -4.55
C ALA A 55 0.38 4.51 -3.25
N ILE A 56 0.45 5.19 -2.12
CA ILE A 56 0.13 4.65 -0.80
C ILE A 56 -1.04 5.46 -0.22
N ALA A 57 -1.99 4.75 0.37
CA ALA A 57 -3.08 5.36 1.12
C ALA A 57 -2.92 5.00 2.61
N PRO A 58 -3.19 5.94 3.54
CA PRO A 58 -3.06 5.69 4.96
C PRO A 58 -4.21 4.80 5.45
N PHE A 59 -4.05 3.49 5.36
CA PHE A 59 -4.94 2.52 6.01
C PHE A 59 -4.20 1.84 7.15
N VAL A 60 -4.65 2.07 8.39
CA VAL A 60 -4.26 1.24 9.53
C VAL A 60 -5.14 0.00 9.47
N VAL A 61 -4.59 -1.11 9.02
CA VAL A 61 -5.31 -2.39 9.00
C VAL A 61 -5.07 -3.11 10.33
N PRO A 62 -6.12 -3.44 11.10
CA PRO A 62 -5.99 -4.23 12.32
C PRO A 62 -5.26 -5.57 12.04
N PRO A 63 -4.43 -6.09 12.96
CA PRO A 63 -3.63 -7.30 12.75
C PRO A 63 -4.46 -8.52 12.34
N ASP A 64 -5.68 -8.62 12.87
CA ASP A 64 -6.68 -9.64 12.57
C ASP A 64 -7.30 -9.50 11.17
N GLN A 65 -7.19 -8.32 10.54
CA GLN A 65 -7.80 -7.99 9.26
C GLN A 65 -6.78 -7.85 8.13
N VAL A 66 -5.48 -8.03 8.37
CA VAL A 66 -4.44 -7.92 7.33
C VAL A 66 -4.66 -8.94 6.22
N ASN A 67 -4.93 -10.20 6.57
CA ASN A 67 -5.21 -11.24 5.57
C ASN A 67 -6.51 -10.95 4.80
N ASP A 68 -7.56 -10.48 5.47
CA ASP A 68 -8.83 -10.17 4.81
C ASP A 68 -8.72 -8.92 3.92
N ALA A 69 -7.98 -7.90 4.34
CA ALA A 69 -7.72 -6.71 3.53
C ALA A 69 -6.89 -7.05 2.29
N LEU A 70 -5.87 -7.91 2.43
CA LEU A 70 -5.07 -8.41 1.30
C LEU A 70 -5.92 -9.26 0.34
N ASN A 71 -6.79 -10.12 0.86
CA ASN A 71 -7.72 -10.93 0.06
C ASN A 71 -8.78 -10.07 -0.65
N GLN A 72 -9.34 -9.06 0.02
CA GLN A 72 -10.30 -8.12 -0.60
C GLN A 72 -9.66 -7.26 -1.69
N LEU A 73 -8.42 -6.79 -1.48
CA LEU A 73 -7.66 -6.09 -2.52
C LEU A 73 -7.37 -7.00 -3.72
N ALA A 74 -7.05 -8.27 -3.48
CA ALA A 74 -6.88 -9.25 -4.54
C ALA A 74 -8.19 -9.49 -5.31
N ASP A 75 -9.31 -9.73 -4.61
CA ASP A 75 -10.61 -9.98 -5.22
C ASP A 75 -11.10 -8.81 -6.08
N VAL A 76 -10.88 -7.56 -5.66
CA VAL A 76 -11.25 -6.37 -6.45
C VAL A 76 -10.43 -6.25 -7.75
N ILE A 77 -9.17 -6.69 -7.72
CA ILE A 77 -8.29 -6.68 -8.90
C ILE A 77 -8.62 -7.85 -9.84
N PHE A 78 -8.88 -9.05 -9.32
CA PHE A 78 -9.12 -10.25 -10.14
C PHE A 78 -10.58 -10.45 -10.57
N SER A 79 -11.57 -9.92 -9.85
CA SER A 79 -12.99 -10.05 -10.23
C SER A 79 -13.40 -9.18 -11.43
N GLN A 80 -12.49 -8.33 -11.96
CA GLN A 80 -12.71 -7.64 -13.23
C GLN A 80 -12.35 -8.51 -14.46
N GLU A 81 -11.64 -9.62 -14.27
CA GLU A 81 -11.28 -10.54 -15.36
C GLU A 81 -12.36 -11.60 -15.65
N ASP A 82 -13.26 -11.90 -14.70
CA ASP A 82 -14.32 -12.92 -14.85
C ASP A 82 -15.62 -12.42 -15.54
N LYS A 83 -15.59 -11.27 -16.23
CA LYS A 83 -16.72 -10.73 -17.02
C LYS A 83 -16.47 -10.70 -18.53
N GLN A 84 -15.62 -11.57 -19.06
CA GLN A 84 -15.55 -11.86 -20.50
C GLN A 84 -16.07 -13.26 -20.84
#